data_AF-A0A6I5RNV1-F1
#
_entry.id   AF-A0A6I5RNV1-F1
#
_cell.length_a   1.000
_cell.length_b   1.000
_cell.length_c   1.000
_cell.angle_alpha   90.00
_cell.angle_beta   90.00
_cell.angle_gamma   90.00
#
_symmetry.space_group_name_H-M   'P 1'
#
loop_
_entity.id
_entity.type
_entity.pdbx_description
1 polymer ?
#
loop_
_entity_poly.entity_id
_entity_poly.type
_entity_poly.pdbx_seq_one_letter_code
_entity_poly.pdbx_strand_id
1 'polypeptide(L)'
;MQTFSLRVKLVVIVRGVLMVLEKRLIDRKLLFFDELGEPTKLSEKEFYEAYEKREIEISADQPYLGRVPYVRNVPPDISCFPKKHGDEALRRRKYLDDLTKRGKYKLPGDEDMIKKLRDIAKKIGDACAPSVSTIRRW
;
A
#
# COMPACT_ATOMS: atom_id res chain seq x y z
N MET A 1 -7.16 -1.30 9.14
CA MET A 1 -7.45 -2.58 8.46
C MET A 1 -6.13 -3.20 8.01
N GLN A 2 -5.72 -4.34 8.60
CA GLN A 2 -4.59 -5.12 8.10
C GLN A 2 -5.12 -5.99 6.95
N THR A 3 -4.47 -5.92 5.79
CA THR A 3 -4.79 -6.79 4.65
C THR A 3 -3.79 -7.93 4.59
N PHE A 4 -4.28 -9.11 4.23
CA PHE A 4 -3.49 -10.33 4.18
C PHE A 4 -3.47 -10.86 2.75
N SER A 5 -2.34 -11.41 2.34
CA SER A 5 -2.24 -12.14 1.09
C SER A 5 -2.80 -13.53 1.35
N LEU A 6 -4.03 -13.76 0.92
CA LEU A 6 -4.74 -15.05 1.08
C LEU A 6 -4.15 -16.11 0.14
N ARG A 7 -2.92 -16.55 0.44
CA ARG A 7 -2.16 -17.56 -0.30
C ARG A 7 -2.55 -18.96 0.16
N VAL A 8 -2.49 -19.92 -0.77
CA VAL A 8 -2.65 -21.34 -0.44
C VAL A 8 -1.65 -21.76 0.65
N LYS A 9 -2.10 -22.64 1.54
CA LYS A 9 -1.48 -23.05 2.81
C LYS A 9 -1.41 -21.98 3.90
N LEU A 10 -2.19 -20.90 3.80
CA LEU A 10 -2.40 -19.97 4.91
C LEU A 10 -3.13 -20.68 6.05
N VAL A 11 -2.54 -20.67 7.24
CA VAL A 11 -3.14 -21.22 8.46
C VAL A 11 -3.88 -20.13 9.24
N VAL A 12 -5.13 -20.39 9.59
CA VAL A 12 -6.01 -19.50 10.34
C VAL A 12 -6.72 -20.30 11.42
N ILE A 13 -7.23 -19.62 12.44
CA ILE A 13 -8.06 -20.19 13.51
C ILE A 13 -9.46 -19.60 13.31
N VAL A 14 -10.42 -20.44 12.94
CA VAL A 14 -11.83 -20.03 12.78
C VAL A 14 -12.58 -20.52 14.00
N ARG A 15 -13.03 -19.60 14.86
CA ARG A 15 -13.77 -19.91 16.10
C ARG A 15 -13.09 -20.98 16.99
N GLY A 16 -11.76 -20.95 17.05
CA GLY A 16 -10.95 -21.89 17.83
C GLY A 16 -10.50 -23.15 17.08
N VAL A 17 -10.94 -23.38 15.84
CA VAL A 17 -10.52 -24.52 15.02
C VAL A 17 -9.44 -24.11 14.04
N LEU A 18 -8.32 -24.84 14.03
CA LEU A 18 -7.22 -24.61 13.10
C LEU A 18 -7.64 -25.06 11.70
N MET A 19 -7.47 -24.15 10.74
CA MET A 19 -7.96 -24.28 9.38
C MET A 19 -6.87 -23.84 8.40
N VAL A 20 -6.75 -24.54 7.28
CA VAL A 20 -5.73 -24.28 6.25
C VAL A 20 -6.39 -23.95 4.93
N LEU A 21 -5.98 -22.84 4.30
CA LEU A 21 -6.45 -22.46 2.97
C LEU A 21 -5.89 -23.43 1.93
N GLU A 22 -6.69 -24.34 1.41
CA GLU A 22 -6.24 -25.33 0.41
C GLU A 22 -6.29 -24.78 -1.01
N LYS A 23 -7.37 -24.07 -1.37
CA LYS A 23 -7.55 -23.54 -2.72
C LYS A 23 -8.51 -22.37 -2.78
N ARG A 24 -8.45 -21.65 -3.90
CA ARG A 24 -9.50 -20.71 -4.31
C ARG A 24 -10.38 -21.39 -5.35
N LEU A 25 -11.70 -21.26 -5.17
CA LEU A 25 -12.70 -21.77 -6.10
C LEU A 25 -12.86 -20.82 -7.30
N ILE A 26 -13.53 -21.29 -8.35
CA ILE A 26 -13.77 -20.55 -9.60
C ILE A 26 -14.52 -19.23 -9.34
N ASP A 27 -15.42 -19.23 -8.35
CA ASP A 27 -16.17 -18.06 -7.90
C ASP A 27 -15.37 -17.12 -6.97
N ARG A 28 -14.05 -17.30 -6.89
CA ARG A 28 -13.11 -16.58 -6.01
C ARG A 28 -13.31 -16.81 -4.51
N LYS A 29 -14.15 -17.77 -4.11
CA LYS A 29 -14.25 -18.16 -2.70
C LYS A 29 -13.00 -18.90 -2.24
N LEU A 30 -12.65 -18.68 -0.98
CA LEU A 30 -11.60 -19.34 -0.23
C LEU A 30 -12.16 -20.65 0.31
N LEU A 31 -11.43 -21.75 0.13
CA LEU A 31 -11.77 -23.05 0.67
C LEU A 31 -10.74 -23.47 1.72
N PHE A 32 -11.15 -23.43 2.97
CA PHE A 32 -10.38 -23.86 4.12
C PHE A 32 -10.76 -25.29 4.51
N PHE A 33 -9.81 -26.00 5.10
CA PHE A 33 -10.03 -27.33 5.69
C PHE A 33 -9.45 -27.37 7.08
N ASP A 34 -10.13 -28.05 8.00
CA ASP A 34 -9.58 -28.38 9.31
C ASP A 34 -8.64 -29.61 9.23
N GLU A 35 -8.14 -30.05 10.38
CA GLU A 35 -7.30 -31.24 10.50
C GLU A 35 -8.04 -32.56 10.17
N LEU A 36 -9.38 -32.55 10.24
CA LEU A 36 -10.24 -33.71 9.97
C LEU A 36 -10.74 -33.75 8.51
N GLY A 37 -10.46 -32.71 7.71
CA GLY A 37 -10.88 -32.58 6.33
C GLY A 37 -12.26 -31.96 6.13
N GLU A 38 -12.86 -31.32 7.14
CA GLU A 38 -14.12 -30.60 7.00
C GLU A 38 -13.94 -29.25 6.27
N PRO A 39 -14.68 -29.01 5.17
CA PRO A 39 -14.48 -27.82 4.36
C PRO A 39 -15.28 -26.61 4.87
N THR A 40 -14.60 -25.48 5.02
CA THR A 40 -15.23 -24.16 5.27
C THR A 40 -15.03 -23.24 4.07
N LYS A 41 -16.14 -22.73 3.52
CA LYS A 41 -16.12 -21.81 2.36
C LYS A 41 -16.37 -20.38 2.84
N LEU A 42 -15.48 -19.47 2.46
CA LEU A 42 -15.60 -18.04 2.77
C LEU A 42 -15.27 -17.22 1.54
N SER A 43 -16.02 -16.17 1.25
CA SER A 43 -15.57 -15.11 0.36
C SER A 43 -14.47 -14.28 1.03
N GLU A 44 -13.71 -13.54 0.24
CA GLU A 44 -12.71 -12.61 0.77
C GLU A 44 -13.34 -11.55 1.68
N LYS A 45 -14.54 -11.08 1.35
CA LYS A 45 -15.30 -10.15 2.19
C LYS A 45 -15.68 -10.75 3.55
N GLU A 46 -16.27 -11.95 3.55
CA GLU A 46 -16.64 -12.65 4.78
C GLU A 46 -15.41 -12.94 5.66
N PHE A 47 -14.28 -13.29 5.05
CA PHE A 47 -13.03 -13.49 5.78
C PHE A 47 -12.61 -12.22 6.53
N TYR A 48 -12.57 -11.07 5.86
CA TYR A 48 -12.16 -9.82 6.50
C TYR A 48 -13.18 -9.32 7.53
N GLU A 49 -14.48 -9.47 7.27
CA GLU A 49 -15.52 -9.14 8.26
C GLU A 49 -15.41 -10.01 9.52
N ALA A 50 -15.15 -11.31 9.35
CA ALA A 50 -14.95 -12.23 10.46
C ALA A 50 -13.63 -11.97 11.21
N TYR A 51 -12.57 -11.56 10.50
CA TYR A 51 -11.31 -11.13 11.10
C TYR A 51 -11.49 -9.86 11.94
N GLU A 52 -12.23 -8.86 11.44
CA GLU A 52 -12.54 -7.64 12.19
C GLU A 52 -13.38 -7.93 13.45
N LYS A 53 -14.29 -8.90 13.37
CA LYS A 53 -15.08 -9.40 14.51
C LYS A 53 -14.30 -10.33 15.45
N ARG A 54 -13.05 -10.68 15.14
CA ARG A 54 -12.22 -11.67 15.85
C ARG A 54 -12.83 -13.08 15.90
N GLU A 55 -13.69 -13.41 14.93
CA GLU A 55 -14.15 -14.79 14.72
C GLU A 55 -13.09 -15.62 13.96
N ILE A 56 -12.23 -14.94 13.20
CA ILE A 56 -11.07 -15.51 12.53
C ILE A 56 -9.81 -14.84 13.07
N GLU A 57 -8.85 -15.66 13.46
CA GLU A 57 -7.50 -15.22 13.82
C GLU A 57 -6.50 -15.83 12.83
N ILE A 58 -5.40 -15.14 12.58
CA ILE A 58 -4.35 -15.66 11.70
C ILE A 58 -3.25 -16.22 12.59
N SER A 59 -2.93 -17.50 12.40
CA SER A 59 -1.91 -18.17 13.19
C SER A 59 -0.55 -17.49 12.95
N ALA A 60 0.19 -17.19 14.03
CA ALA A 60 1.57 -16.73 13.92
C ALA A 60 2.49 -17.83 13.39
N ASP A 61 2.16 -19.08 13.74
CA ASP A 61 2.83 -20.27 13.22
C ASP A 61 2.25 -20.62 11.84
N GLN A 62 3.10 -20.57 10.82
CA GLN A 62 2.77 -20.81 9.43
C GLN A 62 3.72 -21.88 8.88
N PRO A 63 3.47 -23.17 9.10
CA PRO A 63 4.44 -24.23 8.83
C PRO A 63 4.93 -24.26 7.37
N TYR A 64 4.05 -23.95 6.42
CA TYR A 64 4.38 -23.94 4.99
C TYR A 64 4.85 -22.57 4.48
N LEU A 65 4.22 -21.48 4.93
CA LEU A 65 4.54 -20.12 4.45
C LEU A 65 5.72 -19.49 5.21
N GLY A 66 6.10 -20.05 6.36
CA GLY A 66 7.13 -19.56 7.28
C GLY A 66 6.76 -18.29 8.04
N ARG A 67 6.00 -17.38 7.42
CA ARG A 67 5.52 -16.13 8.02
C ARG A 67 4.12 -15.79 7.54
N VAL A 68 3.40 -15.02 8.36
CA VAL A 68 2.10 -14.46 7.96
C VAL A 68 2.28 -13.55 6.74
N PRO A 69 1.60 -13.82 5.63
CA PRO A 69 1.81 -13.09 4.39
C PRO A 69 1.01 -11.78 4.40
N TYR A 70 1.51 -10.77 5.12
CA TYR A 70 0.90 -9.44 5.17
C TYR A 70 0.96 -8.70 3.83
N VAL A 71 -0.15 -8.06 3.44
CA VAL A 71 -0.14 -7.03 2.40
C VAL A 71 -0.11 -5.68 3.11
N ARG A 72 1.00 -4.97 3.03
CA ARG A 72 1.08 -3.62 3.57
C ARG A 72 0.24 -2.72 2.66
N ASN A 73 -0.90 -2.24 3.15
CA ASN A 73 -1.73 -1.27 2.43
C ASN A 73 -1.15 0.16 2.45
N VAL A 74 0.05 0.32 3.02
CA VAL A 74 0.81 1.57 3.00
C VAL A 74 1.71 1.50 1.76
N PRO A 75 1.78 2.57 0.94
CA PRO A 75 2.75 2.62 -0.14
C PRO A 75 4.16 2.28 0.39
N PRO A 76 5.00 1.59 -0.39
CA PRO A 76 6.36 1.28 0.02
C PRO A 76 7.06 2.57 0.48
N ASP A 77 7.86 2.47 1.53
CA ASP A 77 8.69 3.59 1.96
C ASP A 77 9.55 4.05 0.77
N ILE A 78 9.82 5.35 0.69
CA ILE A 78 10.73 5.92 -0.30
C ILE A 78 12.10 5.22 -0.22
N SER A 79 12.50 4.74 0.96
CA SER A 79 13.72 3.95 1.17
C SER A 79 13.73 2.58 0.47
N CYS A 80 12.58 2.07 0.02
CA CYS A 80 12.48 0.82 -0.73
C CYS A 80 12.86 0.98 -2.21
N PHE A 81 13.04 2.21 -2.71
CA PHE A 81 13.42 2.49 -4.08
C PHE A 81 14.91 2.84 -4.19
N PRO A 82 15.54 2.68 -5.39
CA PRO A 82 16.89 3.15 -5.61
C PRO A 82 17.05 4.62 -5.18
N LYS A 83 18.15 4.94 -4.52
CA LYS A 83 18.40 6.26 -3.91
C LYS A 83 18.08 7.43 -4.85
N LYS A 84 18.46 7.34 -6.13
CA LYS A 84 18.17 8.35 -7.16
C LYS A 84 16.67 8.64 -7.30
N HIS A 85 15.82 7.62 -7.28
CA HIS A 85 14.37 7.79 -7.38
C HIS A 85 13.78 8.36 -6.11
N GLY A 86 14.28 7.94 -4.95
CA GLY A 86 13.85 8.48 -3.66
C GLY A 86 14.21 9.96 -3.50
N ASP A 87 15.44 10.33 -3.84
CA ASP A 87 15.91 11.72 -3.79
C ASP A 87 15.10 12.62 -4.74
N GLU A 88 14.81 12.15 -5.95
CA GLU A 88 13.97 12.88 -6.91
C GLU A 88 12.51 12.99 -6.44
N ALA A 89 11.93 11.95 -5.84
CA ALA A 89 10.58 12.03 -5.26
C ALA A 89 10.51 13.05 -4.11
N LEU A 90 11.51 13.07 -3.23
CA LEU A 90 11.64 14.05 -2.15
C LEU A 90 11.83 15.47 -2.69
N ARG A 91 12.59 15.62 -3.78
CA ARG A 91 12.77 16.90 -4.48
C ARG A 91 11.44 17.40 -5.06
N ARG A 92 10.69 16.56 -5.79
CA ARG A 92 9.37 16.89 -6.34
C ARG A 92 8.39 17.35 -5.26
N ARG A 93 8.35 16.62 -4.14
CA ARG A 93 7.48 16.96 -3.00
C ARG A 93 7.69 18.39 -2.53
N LYS A 94 8.95 18.84 -2.37
CA LYS A 94 9.26 20.22 -1.95
C LYS A 94 8.66 21.28 -2.89
N TYR A 95 8.70 21.04 -4.20
CA TYR A 95 8.10 21.96 -5.18
C TYR A 95 6.59 21.97 -5.11
N LEU A 96 5.96 20.78 -5.10
CA LEU A 96 4.50 20.66 -5.05
C LEU A 96 3.94 21.24 -3.75
N ASP A 97 4.58 20.98 -2.61
CA ASP A 97 4.16 21.51 -1.31
C ASP A 97 4.21 23.05 -1.28
N ASP A 98 5.27 23.66 -1.83
CA ASP A 98 5.41 25.12 -1.84
C ASP A 98 4.43 25.79 -2.82
N LEU A 99 4.14 25.13 -3.96
CA LEU A 99 3.16 25.59 -4.96
C LEU A 99 1.71 25.45 -4.50
N THR A 100 1.38 24.41 -3.75
CA THR A 100 0.00 24.06 -3.35
C THR A 100 -0.36 24.49 -1.92
N LYS A 101 0.52 25.26 -1.24
CA LYS A 101 0.32 25.74 0.13
C LYS A 101 -1.14 26.13 0.44
N ARG A 102 -1.70 25.48 1.47
CA ARG A 102 -2.99 25.77 2.13
C ARG A 102 -4.16 26.06 1.17
N GLY A 103 -4.52 25.07 0.34
CA GLY A 103 -5.83 25.03 -0.33
C GLY A 103 -5.89 25.76 -1.67
N LYS A 104 -4.76 26.21 -2.22
CA LYS A 104 -4.70 26.67 -3.61
C LYS A 104 -4.40 25.48 -4.53
N TYR A 105 -5.47 24.86 -5.04
CA TYR A 105 -5.37 23.74 -6.00
C TYR A 105 -5.07 24.20 -7.43
N LYS A 106 -5.17 25.51 -7.71
CA LYS A 106 -4.92 26.05 -9.06
C LYS A 106 -3.48 26.53 -9.16
N LEU A 107 -2.76 25.94 -10.11
CA LEU A 107 -1.42 26.39 -10.46
C LEU A 107 -1.45 27.81 -11.07
N PRO A 108 -0.41 28.63 -10.83
CA PRO A 108 -0.25 29.94 -11.47
C PRO A 108 -0.13 29.84 -13.00
N GLY A 109 -0.29 30.96 -13.70
CA GLY A 109 0.05 31.07 -15.12
C GLY A 109 1.55 30.90 -15.37
N ASP A 110 1.95 30.67 -16.63
CA ASP A 110 3.31 30.25 -16.97
C ASP A 110 4.39 31.28 -16.56
N GLU A 111 4.15 32.57 -16.78
CA GLU A 111 5.09 33.64 -16.42
C GLU A 111 5.33 33.71 -14.90
N ASP A 112 4.25 33.69 -14.12
CA ASP A 112 4.29 33.65 -12.65
C ASP A 112 4.92 32.36 -12.12
N MET A 113 4.71 31.25 -12.83
CA MET A 113 5.25 29.95 -12.44
C MET A 113 6.77 29.93 -12.56
N ILE A 114 7.34 30.45 -13.65
CA ILE A 114 8.80 30.50 -13.83
C ILE A 114 9.48 31.25 -12.67
N LYS A 115 8.91 32.39 -12.26
CA LYS A 115 9.43 33.18 -11.15
C LYS A 115 9.38 32.38 -9.84
N LYS A 116 8.23 31.80 -9.53
CA LYS A 116 8.04 30.97 -8.32
C LYS A 116 8.97 29.76 -8.28
N LEU A 117 9.19 29.08 -9.40
CA LEU A 117 10.08 27.92 -9.46
C LEU A 117 11.53 28.30 -9.17
N ARG A 118 11.99 29.45 -9.66
CA ARG A 118 13.32 29.98 -9.33
C ARG A 118 13.44 30.33 -7.84
N ASP A 119 12.41 30.94 -7.26
CA ASP A 119 12.39 31.28 -5.84
C ASP A 119 12.40 30.02 -4.96
N ILE A 120 11.62 29.00 -5.33
CA ILE A 120 11.61 27.69 -4.65
C ILE A 120 12.98 27.02 -4.78
N ALA A 121 13.57 26.99 -5.98
CA ALA A 121 14.89 26.38 -6.22
C ALA A 121 15.97 27.01 -5.33
N LYS A 122 16.00 28.35 -5.25
CA LYS A 122 16.91 29.08 -4.35
C LYS A 122 16.67 28.73 -2.90
N LYS A 123 15.42 28.69 -2.46
CA LYS A 123 15.04 28.38 -1.07
C LYS A 123 15.46 26.97 -0.65
N ILE A 124 15.37 25.99 -1.54
CA ILE A 124 15.71 24.59 -1.23
C ILE A 124 17.15 24.21 -1.59
N GLY A 125 17.92 25.14 -2.19
CA GLY A 125 19.30 24.91 -2.63
C GLY A 125 19.40 23.99 -3.85
N ASP A 126 18.39 23.97 -4.72
CA ASP A 126 18.40 23.14 -5.93
C ASP A 126 19.20 23.82 -7.04
N ALA A 127 20.16 23.10 -7.62
CA ALA A 127 21.04 23.60 -8.67
C ALA A 127 20.29 23.92 -9.97
N CYS A 128 19.22 23.17 -10.26
CA CYS A 128 18.45 23.33 -11.49
C CYS A 128 16.95 23.28 -11.22
N ALA A 129 16.27 24.41 -11.38
CA ALA A 129 14.82 24.46 -11.27
C ALA A 129 14.16 23.60 -12.37
N PRO A 130 13.11 22.83 -12.05
CA PRO A 130 12.33 22.11 -13.06
C PRO A 130 11.63 23.10 -14.01
N SER A 131 11.31 22.65 -15.21
CA SER A 131 10.53 23.44 -16.17
C SER A 131 9.04 23.48 -15.80
N VAL A 132 8.31 24.46 -16.32
CA VAL A 132 6.85 24.56 -16.16
C VAL A 132 6.13 23.30 -16.64
N SER A 133 6.54 22.74 -17.78
CA SER A 133 5.94 21.51 -18.32
C SER A 133 6.26 20.29 -17.44
N THR A 134 7.45 20.25 -16.83
CA THR A 134 7.82 19.22 -15.85
C THR A 134 6.91 19.28 -14.62
N ILE A 135 6.70 20.48 -14.06
CA ILE A 135 5.82 20.68 -12.91
C ILE A 135 4.38 20.28 -13.21
N ARG A 136 3.85 20.65 -14.39
CA ARG A 136 2.48 20.30 -14.79
C ARG A 136 2.26 18.79 -15.02
N ARG A 137 3.34 18.03 -15.22
CA ARG A 137 3.28 16.56 -15.33
C ARG A 137 3.37 15.86 -13.97
N TRP A 138 3.88 16.54 -12.95
CA TRP A 138 3.95 16.02 -11.59
C TRP A 138 2.61 16.19 -10.89
#